data_AF-D1JHN7-F1
#
_entry.id   AF-D1JHN7-F1
#
_cell.length_a   1.000
_cell.length_b   1.000
_cell.length_c   1.000
_cell.angle_alpha   90.00
_cell.angle_beta   90.00
_cell.angle_gamma   90.00
#
_symmetry.space_group_name_H-M   'P 1'
#
loop_
_entity.id
_entity.type
_entity.pdbx_description
1 polymer ?
#
loop_
_entity_poly.entity_id
_entity_poly.type
_entity_poly.pdbx_seq_one_letter_code
_entity_poly.pdbx_strand_id
1 'polypeptide(L)'
;MLMHGDWELLLNRALTTPTKALESENLSKEDVSFGIYTYCAGSMLAIPEDERPKMPVLVKTAIGDVPFIGTFTFGEQGHIQGVGNLHGNLVNSMIVFTKKIEE
;
A
#
# COMPACT_ATOMS: atom_id res chain seq x y z
N MET A 1 -3.02 11.16 -28.57
CA MET A 1 -3.63 10.97 -27.24
C MET A 1 -2.55 11.26 -26.22
N LEU A 2 -2.66 12.36 -25.46
CA LEU A 2 -1.69 12.68 -24.41
C LEU A 2 -2.02 11.82 -23.19
N MET A 3 -1.03 11.16 -22.59
CA MET A 3 -1.21 10.48 -21.31
C MET A 3 -1.48 11.55 -20.25
N HIS A 4 -2.70 11.60 -19.73
CA HIS A 4 -2.99 12.39 -18.54
C HIS A 4 -2.93 11.46 -17.33
N GLY A 5 -2.31 11.93 -16.25
CA GLY A 5 -2.47 11.30 -14.95
C GLY A 5 -3.83 11.62 -14.38
N ASP A 6 -4.33 10.75 -13.51
CA ASP A 6 -5.55 10.97 -12.74
C ASP A 6 -5.26 10.61 -11.27
N TRP A 7 -5.62 11.50 -10.36
CA TRP A 7 -5.45 11.25 -8.93
C TRP A 7 -6.37 10.10 -8.48
N GLU A 8 -7.49 9.86 -9.17
CA GLU A 8 -8.37 8.72 -8.90
C GLU A 8 -7.63 7.39 -9.08
N LEU A 9 -6.75 7.31 -10.08
CA LEU A 9 -5.90 6.14 -10.30
C LEU A 9 -4.88 5.96 -9.16
N LEU A 10 -4.41 7.05 -8.56
CA LEU A 10 -3.53 7.00 -7.39
C LEU A 10 -4.33 6.50 -6.17
N LEU A 11 -5.52 7.03 -5.94
CA LEU A 11 -6.40 6.60 -4.86
C LEU A 11 -6.76 5.11 -4.98
N ASN A 12 -7.10 4.64 -6.19
CA ASN A 12 -7.47 3.24 -6.44
C ASN A 12 -6.33 2.24 -6.19
N ARG A 13 -5.08 2.69 -6.04
CA ARG A 13 -3.97 1.82 -5.61
C ARG A 13 -4.15 1.29 -4.18
N ALA A 14 -4.88 2.01 -3.33
CA ALA A 14 -5.23 1.54 -1.98
C ALA A 14 -6.15 0.30 -2.00
N LEU A 15 -6.87 0.07 -3.10
CA LEU A 15 -7.65 -1.16 -3.33
C LEU A 15 -6.81 -2.19 -4.09
N THR A 16 -6.29 -1.81 -5.25
CA THR A 16 -5.71 -2.75 -6.21
C THR A 16 -4.40 -3.40 -5.73
N THR A 17 -3.56 -2.69 -4.97
CA THR A 17 -2.29 -3.27 -4.49
C THR A 17 -2.51 -4.33 -3.41
N PRO A 18 -3.31 -4.08 -2.35
CA PRO A 18 -3.61 -5.13 -1.39
C PRO A 18 -4.41 -6.29 -2.00
N THR A 19 -5.32 -6.04 -2.95
CA THR A 19 -6.00 -7.11 -3.68
C THR A 19 -5.01 -8.02 -4.41
N LYS A 20 -4.06 -7.43 -5.14
CA LYS A 20 -3.01 -8.20 -5.83
C LYS A 20 -2.11 -9.01 -4.88
N ALA A 21 -1.87 -8.50 -3.67
CA ALA A 21 -1.10 -9.24 -2.66
C ALA A 21 -1.83 -10.49 -2.16
N LEU A 22 -3.16 -10.47 -2.12
CA LEU A 22 -3.95 -11.68 -1.82
C LEU A 22 -4.00 -12.62 -3.02
N GLU A 23 -4.25 -12.07 -4.23
CA GLU A 23 -4.31 -12.85 -5.46
C GLU A 23 -3.01 -13.58 -5.78
N SER A 24 -1.85 -13.00 -5.47
CA SER A 24 -0.55 -13.61 -5.76
C SER A 24 -0.33 -14.94 -5.03
N GLU A 25 -0.99 -15.14 -3.89
CA GLU A 25 -0.90 -16.34 -3.06
C GLU A 25 -2.25 -17.07 -2.95
N ASN A 26 -3.22 -16.73 -3.81
CA ASN A 26 -4.58 -17.30 -3.81
C ASN A 26 -5.27 -17.25 -2.43
N LEU A 27 -5.07 -16.16 -1.70
CA LEU A 27 -5.63 -15.92 -0.37
C LEU A 27 -7.01 -15.24 -0.46
N SER A 28 -7.86 -15.56 0.50
CA SER A 28 -9.11 -14.88 0.77
C SER A 28 -8.94 -13.83 1.87
N LYS A 29 -9.97 -13.00 2.10
CA LYS A 29 -9.92 -11.97 3.17
C LYS A 29 -9.95 -12.62 4.55
N GLU A 30 -10.56 -13.80 4.63
CA GLU A 30 -10.74 -14.61 5.82
C GLU A 30 -9.41 -15.17 6.34
N ASP A 31 -8.42 -15.31 5.45
CA ASP A 31 -7.06 -15.78 5.76
C ASP A 31 -6.20 -14.69 6.41
N VAL A 32 -6.54 -13.42 6.21
CA VAL A 32 -5.76 -12.27 6.69
C VAL A 32 -5.93 -12.09 8.20
N SER A 33 -4.82 -11.84 8.89
CA SER A 33 -4.77 -11.47 10.31
C SER A 33 -4.37 -10.00 10.51
N PHE A 34 -3.48 -9.48 9.68
CA PHE A 34 -2.94 -8.13 9.80
C PHE A 34 -2.30 -7.66 8.49
N GLY A 35 -2.17 -6.35 8.31
CA GLY A 35 -1.52 -5.75 7.13
C GLY A 35 -0.54 -4.61 7.44
N ILE A 36 0.49 -4.46 6.61
CA ILE A 36 1.33 -3.26 6.56
C ILE A 36 1.29 -2.70 5.16
N TYR A 37 0.73 -1.49 5.04
CA TYR A 37 0.59 -0.78 3.79
C TYR A 37 1.57 0.38 3.71
N THR A 38 2.47 0.36 2.72
CA THR A 38 3.41 1.45 2.47
C THR A 38 3.02 2.13 1.17
N TYR A 39 2.82 3.44 1.22
CA TYR A 39 2.43 4.24 0.06
C TYR A 39 3.32 5.46 -0.12
N CYS A 40 3.57 5.83 -1.37
CA CYS A 40 4.34 7.00 -1.74
C CYS A 40 3.63 8.28 -1.26
N ALA A 41 4.26 9.02 -0.35
CA ALA A 41 3.76 10.31 0.12
C ALA A 41 3.62 11.32 -1.03
N GLY A 42 4.55 11.32 -1.99
CA GLY A 42 4.45 12.16 -3.18
C GLY A 42 3.21 11.88 -4.03
N SER A 43 2.81 10.60 -4.16
CA SER A 43 1.57 10.22 -4.83
C SER A 43 0.34 10.59 -4.00
N MET A 44 0.41 10.44 -2.67
CA MET A 44 -0.67 10.85 -1.77
C MET A 44 -0.91 12.36 -1.82
N LEU A 45 0.13 13.17 -1.97
CA LEU A 45 0.00 14.63 -2.12
C LEU A 45 -0.74 15.05 -3.40
N ALA A 46 -0.71 14.23 -4.45
CA ALA A 46 -1.47 14.48 -5.67
C ALA A 46 -2.97 14.11 -5.54
N ILE A 47 -3.36 13.42 -4.46
CA ILE A 47 -4.76 13.12 -4.13
C ILE A 47 -5.35 14.30 -3.32
N PRO A 48 -6.54 14.81 -3.68
CA PRO A 48 -7.24 15.85 -2.92
C PRO A 48 -7.38 15.47 -1.43
N GLU A 49 -7.24 16.46 -0.54
CA GLU A 49 -7.17 16.20 0.90
C GLU A 49 -8.45 15.56 1.47
N ASP A 50 -9.60 15.96 0.94
CA ASP A 50 -10.93 15.44 1.27
C ASP A 50 -11.17 14.01 0.76
N GLU A 51 -10.38 13.57 -0.22
CA GLU A 51 -10.46 12.23 -0.82
C GLU A 51 -9.56 11.22 -0.09
N ARG A 52 -8.47 11.66 0.56
CA ARG A 52 -7.52 10.79 1.28
C ARG A 52 -8.15 9.90 2.36
N PRO A 53 -9.18 10.32 3.14
CA PRO A 53 -9.87 9.46 4.09
C PRO A 53 -10.51 8.20 3.49
N LYS A 54 -10.67 8.12 2.16
CA LYS A 54 -11.13 6.90 1.48
C LYS A 54 -10.06 5.81 1.41
N MET A 55 -8.77 6.15 1.52
CA MET A 55 -7.67 5.17 1.39
C MET A 55 -7.79 4.00 2.40
N PRO A 56 -7.97 4.22 3.72
CA PRO A 56 -8.16 3.12 4.66
C PRO A 56 -9.40 2.25 4.37
N VAL A 57 -10.47 2.86 3.84
CA VAL A 57 -11.70 2.14 3.46
C VAL A 57 -11.43 1.21 2.27
N LEU A 58 -10.66 1.68 1.28
CA LEU A 58 -10.26 0.88 0.14
C LEU A 58 -9.33 -0.27 0.54
N VAL A 59 -8.37 -0.03 1.44
CA VAL A 59 -7.51 -1.10 1.99
C VAL A 59 -8.35 -2.16 2.70
N LYS A 60 -9.25 -1.76 3.62
CA LYS A 60 -10.18 -2.69 4.29
C LYS A 60 -11.09 -3.42 3.31
N THR A 61 -11.53 -2.76 2.25
CA THR A 61 -12.31 -3.40 1.19
C THR A 61 -11.51 -4.52 0.52
N ALA A 62 -10.21 -4.34 0.33
CA ALA A 62 -9.32 -5.34 -0.26
C ALA A 62 -9.04 -6.52 0.69
N ILE A 63 -8.66 -6.25 1.94
CA ILE A 63 -8.12 -7.28 2.86
C ILE A 63 -9.08 -7.75 3.96
N GLY A 64 -10.29 -7.19 4.03
CA GLY A 64 -11.25 -7.45 5.09
C GLY A 64 -11.17 -6.45 6.25
N ASP A 65 -12.06 -6.60 7.23
CA ASP A 65 -12.11 -5.74 8.42
C ASP A 65 -11.09 -6.17 9.50
N VAL A 66 -9.84 -6.27 9.07
CA VAL A 66 -8.68 -6.64 9.91
C VAL A 66 -7.84 -5.39 10.21
N PRO A 67 -7.10 -5.37 11.33
CA PRO A 67 -6.19 -4.27 11.62
C PRO A 67 -5.08 -4.19 10.57
N PHE A 68 -4.67 -2.97 10.23
CA PHE A 68 -3.49 -2.72 9.42
C PHE A 68 -2.81 -1.42 9.86
N ILE A 69 -1.51 -1.29 9.57
CA ILE A 69 -0.78 -0.03 9.71
C ILE A 69 -0.48 0.50 8.31
N GLY A 70 -0.78 1.78 8.09
CA GLY A 70 -0.43 2.49 6.86
C GLY A 70 0.68 3.52 7.10
N THR A 71 1.64 3.62 6.19
CA THR A 71 2.66 4.67 6.21
C THR A 71 2.77 5.36 4.86
N PHE A 72 2.98 6.67 4.90
CA PHE A 72 3.26 7.49 3.73
C PHE A 72 4.71 7.96 3.77
N THR A 73 5.55 7.45 2.88
CA THR A 73 6.99 7.78 2.85
C THR A 73 7.39 8.43 1.54
N PHE A 74 8.39 9.30 1.55
CA PHE A 74 9.00 9.88 0.34
C PHE A 74 10.12 8.98 -0.22
N GLY A 75 9.94 7.66 -0.11
CA GLY A 75 10.98 6.64 -0.29
C GLY A 75 11.83 6.45 0.97
N GLU A 76 12.51 5.31 1.07
CA GLU A 76 13.50 5.05 2.12
C GLU A 76 14.75 5.90 1.84
N GLN A 77 14.85 7.07 2.44
CA GLN A 77 16.02 7.93 2.33
C GLN A 77 16.91 7.74 3.56
N GLY A 78 18.21 7.53 3.36
CA GLY A 78 19.11 7.40 4.50
C GLY A 78 20.55 7.10 4.13
N HIS A 79 21.42 7.34 5.10
CA HIS A 79 22.82 6.95 5.03
C HIS A 79 22.98 5.50 5.47
N ILE A 80 23.44 4.63 4.57
CA ILE A 80 23.88 3.28 4.91
C ILE A 80 25.38 3.32 5.18
N GLN A 81 25.77 2.89 6.39
CA GLN A 81 27.18 2.87 6.79
C GLN A 81 28.04 2.09 5.78
N GLY A 82 29.11 2.73 5.30
CA GLY A 82 30.02 2.14 4.32
C GLY A 82 29.55 2.19 2.86
N VAL A 83 28.30 2.58 2.59
CA VAL A 83 27.76 2.74 1.23
C VAL A 83 27.54 4.22 0.90
N GLY A 84 27.05 4.99 1.87
CA GLY A 84 26.72 6.40 1.70
C GLY A 84 25.21 6.67 1.70
N ASN A 85 24.81 7.85 1.22
CA ASN A 85 23.42 8.24 1.13
C ASN A 85 22.73 7.50 -0.02
N LEU A 86 21.68 6.74 0.31
CA LEU A 86 20.84 6.06 -0.66
C LEU A 86 19.44 6.64 -0.65
N HIS A 87 18.82 6.55 -1.83
CA HIS A 87 17.43 6.87 -2.05
C HIS A 87 16.71 5.59 -2.48
N GLY A 88 15.79 5.12 -1.65
CA GLY A 88 14.83 4.08 -1.99
C GLY A 88 13.78 4.61 -2.95
N ASN A 89 13.38 3.77 -3.91
CA ASN A 89 12.34 4.13 -4.85
C ASN A 89 11.00 4.39 -4.15
N LEU A 90 10.13 5.14 -4.80
CA LEU A 90 8.76 5.35 -4.35
C LEU A 90 8.01 4.02 -4.30
N VAL A 91 7.50 3.64 -3.14
CA VAL A 91 6.88 2.34 -2.89
C VAL A 91 5.36 2.47 -2.78
N ASN A 92 4.65 1.55 -3.41
CA ASN A 92 3.26 1.24 -3.12
C ASN A 92 3.17 -0.28 -2.96
N SER A 93 3.14 -0.74 -1.71
CA SER A 93 3.32 -2.14 -1.35
C SER A 93 2.41 -2.54 -0.20
N MET A 94 2.08 -3.83 -0.15
CA MET A 94 1.29 -4.44 0.91
C MET A 94 2.00 -5.69 1.42
N ILE A 95 2.21 -5.76 2.72
CA ILE A 95 2.58 -6.99 3.43
C ILE A 95 1.33 -7.51 4.12
N VAL A 96 1.01 -8.78 3.88
CA VAL A 96 -0.14 -9.47 4.47
C VAL A 96 0.37 -10.54 5.43
N PHE A 97 -0.13 -10.52 6.66
CA PHE A 97 0.11 -11.58 7.64
C PHE A 97 -1.14 -12.45 7.70
N THR A 98 -0.99 -13.74 7.45
CA THR A 98 -2.10 -14.69 7.46
C THR A 98 -2.16 -15.46 8.78
N LYS A 99 -3.33 -16.05 9.05
CA LYS A 99 -3.46 -17.04 10.12
C LYS A 99 -2.56 -18.23 9.76
N LYS A 100 -1.94 -18.85 10.76
CA LYS A 100 -1.13 -20.06 10.56
C LYS A 100 -2.01 -21.11 9.88
N ILE A 101 -1.63 -21.56 8.69
CA ILE A 101 -2.22 -22.73 8.05
C ILE A 101 -1.75 -23.92 8.89
N GLU A 102 -2.65 -24.54 9.65
CA GLU A 102 -2.37 -25.86 10.21
C GLU A 102 -2.34 -26.84 9.03
N GLU A 103 -1.18 -27.48 8.81
CA GLU A 103 -1.04 -28.65 7.92
C GLU A 103 -1.74 -29.88 8.52
#